data_AF-A0A8J8JZF7-F1
#
_entry.id   AF-A0A8J8JZF7-F1
#
_cell.length_a   1.000
_cell.length_b   1.000
_cell.length_c   1.000
_cell.angle_alpha   90.00
_cell.angle_beta   90.00
_cell.angle_gamma   90.00
#
_symmetry.space_group_name_H-M   'P 1'
#
loop_
_entity.id
_entity.type
_entity.pdbx_description
1 polymer ?
#
loop_
_entity_poly.entity_id
_entity_poly.type
_entity_poly.pdbx_seq_one_letter_code
_entity_poly.pdbx_strand_id
1 'polypeptide(L)'
;MNGRDRLTCFFNGDIPDIIDFFEKTEYFQSIGNTDAEWAFCVLLKRLIVATKNNLNIMDVIHTFCCELAELGPCNFLYAVASRRRYADEEREPGLWWLSRQCKEAQTDIVAPEIQLQPSIAVDQQVVLCASIPVTEEAWQPFLVNELICISKGRLID
;
A
#
# COMPACT_ATOMS: atom_id res chain seq x y z
N MET A 1 -3.14 -18.90 -17.88
CA MET A 1 -3.00 -18.38 -16.51
C MET A 1 -3.59 -16.97 -16.49
N ASN A 2 -4.86 -16.83 -16.08
CA ASN A 2 -5.57 -15.54 -16.06
C ASN A 2 -5.70 -15.04 -14.61
N GLY A 3 -4.58 -14.74 -13.97
CA GLY A 3 -4.60 -13.96 -12.74
C GLY A 3 -4.86 -12.50 -13.10
N ARG A 4 -5.97 -11.92 -12.64
CA ARG A 4 -6.12 -10.46 -12.67
C ARG A 4 -5.39 -9.92 -11.44
N ASP A 5 -4.17 -9.47 -11.64
CA ASP A 5 -3.47 -8.69 -10.63
C ASP A 5 -4.23 -7.37 -10.45
N ARG A 6 -4.65 -7.08 -9.22
CA ARG A 6 -5.31 -5.82 -8.89
C ARG A 6 -4.31 -4.94 -8.17
N LEU A 7 -4.15 -3.75 -8.70
CA LEU A 7 -3.31 -2.72 -8.11
C LEU A 7 -4.23 -1.81 -7.30
N THR A 8 -3.80 -1.45 -6.10
CA THR A 8 -4.52 -0.55 -5.21
C THR A 8 -3.54 0.46 -4.68
N CYS A 9 -3.88 1.73 -4.80
CA CYS A 9 -3.15 2.81 -4.17
C CYS A 9 -4.01 3.41 -3.05
N PHE A 10 -3.35 3.81 -1.97
CA PHE A 10 -3.91 4.71 -0.99
C PHE A 10 -3.05 5.96 -0.99
N PHE A 11 -3.71 7.11 -1.03
CA PHE A 11 -3.09 8.42 -1.11
C PHE A 11 -3.67 9.25 0.03
N ASN A 12 -2.79 9.86 0.83
CA ASN A 12 -3.18 10.82 1.85
C ASN A 12 -2.28 12.05 1.70
N GLY A 13 -2.84 13.11 1.13
CA GLY A 13 -2.14 14.35 0.80
C GLY A 13 -3.02 15.22 -0.10
N ASP A 14 -2.52 16.39 -0.44
CA ASP A 14 -3.14 17.33 -1.37
C ASP A 14 -2.06 17.85 -2.34
N ILE A 15 -2.22 17.54 -3.63
CA ILE A 15 -1.27 17.88 -4.70
C ILE A 15 -2.05 18.46 -5.90
N PRO A 16 -2.64 19.67 -5.75
CA PRO A 16 -3.59 20.23 -6.71
C PRO A 16 -2.99 20.48 -8.10
N ASP A 17 -1.68 20.73 -8.17
CA ASP A 17 -0.97 21.10 -9.41
C ASP A 17 -0.53 19.87 -10.24
N ILE A 18 -0.89 18.65 -9.83
CA ILE A 18 -0.47 17.42 -10.52
C ILE A 18 -0.92 17.37 -11.99
N ILE A 19 -2.07 17.96 -12.29
CA ILE A 19 -2.68 17.96 -13.63
C ILE A 19 -1.86 18.80 -14.61
N ASP A 20 -1.21 19.85 -14.12
CA ASP A 20 -0.36 20.73 -14.93
C ASP A 20 1.07 20.17 -15.05
N PHE A 21 1.49 19.35 -14.08
CA PHE A 21 2.84 18.80 -14.03
C PHE A 21 3.01 17.50 -14.84
N PHE A 22 1.96 16.67 -14.93
CA PHE A 22 2.01 15.41 -15.68
C PHE A 22 1.02 15.36 -16.84
N GLU A 23 1.50 14.94 -18.00
CA GLU A 23 0.65 14.70 -19.16
C GLU A 23 -0.37 13.58 -18.89
N LYS A 24 -1.60 13.79 -19.37
CA LYS A 24 -2.63 12.75 -19.42
C LYS A 24 -2.06 11.48 -20.04
N THR A 25 -2.36 10.35 -19.39
CA THR A 25 -1.90 9.07 -19.91
C THR A 25 -2.88 8.55 -20.97
N GLU A 26 -2.36 7.98 -22.06
CA GLU A 26 -3.19 7.39 -23.12
C GLU A 26 -3.79 6.04 -22.71
N TYR A 27 -3.13 5.33 -21.79
CA TYR A 27 -3.47 3.95 -21.41
C TYR A 27 -4.32 3.85 -20.13
N PHE A 28 -4.19 4.81 -19.23
CA PHE A 28 -4.89 4.87 -17.95
C PHE A 28 -5.56 6.23 -17.76
N GLN A 29 -6.87 6.22 -17.58
CA GLN A 29 -7.63 7.43 -17.34
C GLN A 29 -8.22 7.36 -15.94
N SER A 30 -8.14 8.47 -15.21
CA SER A 30 -8.87 8.64 -13.96
C SER A 30 -10.37 8.52 -14.28
N ILE A 31 -11.12 7.93 -13.36
CA ILE A 31 -12.58 7.82 -13.50
C ILE A 31 -13.23 9.04 -12.83
N GLY A 32 -12.66 9.46 -11.71
CA GLY A 32 -12.94 10.73 -11.04
C GLY A 32 -11.92 11.81 -11.38
N ASN A 33 -11.91 12.83 -10.51
CA ASN A 33 -11.14 14.06 -10.68
C ASN A 33 -10.18 14.31 -9.50
N THR A 34 -9.87 13.29 -8.70
CA THR A 34 -8.95 13.45 -7.57
C THR A 34 -7.52 13.37 -8.06
N ASP A 35 -6.68 14.22 -7.49
CA ASP A 35 -5.24 14.24 -7.66
C ASP A 35 -4.58 12.86 -7.41
N ALA A 36 -5.07 12.11 -6.44
CA ALA A 36 -4.69 10.73 -6.15
C ALA A 36 -4.91 9.77 -7.33
N GLU A 37 -6.06 9.86 -8.01
CA GLU A 37 -6.33 9.02 -9.19
C GLU A 37 -5.41 9.38 -10.36
N TRP A 38 -5.11 10.66 -10.52
CA TRP A 38 -4.15 11.15 -11.51
C TRP A 38 -2.75 10.62 -11.24
N ALA A 39 -2.26 10.76 -10.00
CA ALA A 39 -0.99 10.20 -9.54
C ALA A 39 -0.91 8.69 -9.83
N PHE A 40 -1.98 7.96 -9.53
CA PHE A 40 -2.03 6.53 -9.79
C PHE A 40 -1.92 6.19 -11.28
N CYS A 41 -2.65 6.89 -12.15
CA CYS A 41 -2.58 6.66 -13.60
C CYS A 41 -1.17 6.92 -14.15
N VAL A 42 -0.52 8.00 -13.70
CA VAL A 42 0.86 8.34 -14.08
C VAL A 42 1.84 7.25 -13.62
N LEU A 43 1.72 6.77 -12.39
CA LEU A 43 2.54 5.68 -11.88
C LEU A 43 2.35 4.41 -12.71
N LEU A 44 1.11 4.02 -13.01
CA LEU A 44 0.83 2.83 -13.83
C LEU A 44 1.48 2.92 -15.22
N LYS A 45 1.42 4.10 -15.87
CA LYS A 45 2.14 4.34 -17.14
C LYS A 45 3.64 4.11 -16.98
N ARG A 46 4.26 4.67 -15.93
CA ARG A 46 5.71 4.51 -15.66
C ARG A 46 6.08 3.06 -15.41
N LEU A 47 5.26 2.32 -14.66
CA LEU A 47 5.48 0.90 -14.37
C LEU A 47 5.41 0.02 -15.63
N ILE A 48 4.50 0.31 -16.57
CA ILE A 48 4.47 -0.39 -17.86
C ILE A 48 5.76 -0.13 -18.65
N VAL A 49 6.20 1.12 -18.74
CA VAL A 49 7.44 1.49 -19.44
C VAL A 49 8.64 0.83 -18.79
N ALA A 50 8.71 0.86 -17.46
CA ALA A 50 9.76 0.21 -16.67
C ALA A 50 9.81 -1.29 -16.94
N THR A 51 8.66 -1.97 -16.91
CA THR A 51 8.57 -3.41 -17.19
C THR A 51 9.01 -3.74 -18.60
N LYS A 52 8.58 -2.95 -19.61
CA LYS A 52 8.98 -3.15 -21.01
C LYS A 52 10.48 -2.99 -21.24
N ASN A 53 11.11 -2.08 -20.49
CA ASN A 53 12.51 -1.75 -20.63
C ASN A 53 13.41 -2.48 -19.60
N ASN A 54 12.86 -3.41 -18.80
CA ASN A 54 13.55 -4.10 -17.70
C ASN A 54 14.25 -3.15 -16.71
N LEU A 55 13.60 -2.02 -16.39
CA LEU A 55 14.08 -1.09 -15.36
C LEU A 55 13.74 -1.60 -13.96
N ASN A 56 14.50 -1.15 -12.97
CA ASN A 56 14.19 -1.41 -11.57
C ASN A 56 12.90 -0.68 -11.18
N ILE A 57 11.86 -1.47 -10.87
CA ILE A 57 10.53 -0.96 -10.50
C ILE A 57 10.59 -0.12 -9.22
N MET A 58 11.44 -0.50 -8.26
CA MET A 58 11.55 0.22 -6.98
C MET A 58 12.12 1.62 -7.19
N ASP A 59 13.14 1.76 -8.04
CA ASP A 59 13.74 3.06 -8.37
C ASP A 59 12.72 3.97 -9.08
N VAL A 60 11.88 3.40 -9.95
CA VAL A 60 10.81 4.14 -10.65
C VAL A 60 9.72 4.60 -9.68
N ILE A 61 9.31 3.75 -8.73
CA ILE A 61 8.35 4.13 -7.68
C ILE A 61 8.96 5.21 -6.78
N HIS A 62 10.20 5.03 -6.32
CA HIS A 62 10.88 5.98 -5.45
C HIS A 62 11.02 7.35 -6.12
N THR A 63 11.53 7.38 -7.35
CA THR A 63 11.67 8.62 -8.14
C THR A 63 10.32 9.33 -8.30
N PHE A 64 9.27 8.57 -8.63
CA PHE A 64 7.93 9.12 -8.74
C PHE A 64 7.42 9.72 -7.41
N CYS A 65 7.63 9.03 -6.28
CA CYS A 65 7.26 9.55 -4.97
C CYS A 65 8.04 10.82 -4.60
N CYS A 66 9.33 10.91 -4.95
CA CYS A 66 10.12 12.12 -4.75
C CYS A 66 9.58 13.30 -5.58
N GLU A 67 9.20 13.08 -6.84
CA GLU A 67 8.59 14.12 -7.67
C GLU A 67 7.24 14.59 -7.10
N LEU A 68 6.41 13.67 -6.58
CA LEU A 68 5.16 14.04 -5.93
C LEU A 68 5.39 14.90 -4.67
N ALA A 69 6.42 14.59 -3.90
CA ALA A 69 6.77 15.35 -2.70
C ALA A 69 7.19 16.81 -3.00
N GLU A 70 7.62 17.11 -4.23
CA GLU A 70 7.87 18.49 -4.66
C GLU A 70 6.59 19.31 -4.87
N LEU A 71 5.46 18.63 -5.13
CA LEU A 71 4.16 19.26 -5.35
C LEU A 71 3.36 19.47 -4.06
N GLY A 72 3.66 18.72 -3.00
CA GLY A 72 2.97 18.83 -1.72
C GLY A 72 3.23 17.64 -0.80
N PRO A 73 2.84 17.73 0.49
CA PRO A 73 2.96 16.61 1.41
C PRO A 73 2.01 15.49 1.01
N CYS A 74 2.54 14.30 0.76
CA CYS A 74 1.71 13.12 0.47
C CYS A 74 2.32 11.83 1.04
N ASN A 75 1.47 10.98 1.62
CA ASN A 75 1.78 9.60 1.95
C ASN A 75 1.20 8.68 0.86
N PHE A 76 2.05 7.81 0.33
CA PHE A 76 1.71 6.93 -0.79
C PHE A 76 1.88 5.46 -0.39
N LEU A 77 0.78 4.69 -0.41
CA LEU A 77 0.83 3.23 -0.26
C LEU A 77 0.45 2.58 -1.58
N TYR A 78 1.38 1.87 -2.20
CA TYR A 78 1.12 1.05 -3.37
C TYR A 78 1.11 -0.43 -2.99
N ALA A 79 -0.01 -1.10 -3.24
CA ALA A 79 -0.18 -2.51 -2.95
C ALA A 79 -0.72 -3.27 -4.17
N VAL A 80 -0.15 -4.44 -4.44
CA VAL A 80 -0.77 -5.45 -5.29
C VAL A 80 -1.69 -6.27 -4.41
N ALA A 81 -3.00 -6.07 -4.53
CA ALA A 81 -3.98 -6.63 -3.61
C ALA A 81 -4.86 -7.70 -4.27
N SER A 82 -5.28 -8.70 -3.50
CA SER A 82 -6.47 -9.51 -3.81
C SER A 82 -7.58 -9.18 -2.81
N ARG A 83 -8.81 -8.97 -3.31
CA ARG A 83 -10.01 -8.37 -2.67
C ARG A 83 -10.03 -8.25 -1.13
N ARG A 84 -10.33 -7.04 -0.62
CA ARG A 84 -11.13 -6.72 0.60
C ARG A 84 -11.41 -5.20 0.66
N ARG A 85 -12.39 -4.78 1.49
CA ARG A 85 -12.87 -3.39 1.74
C ARG A 85 -12.81 -3.10 3.24
N TYR A 86 -12.56 -1.85 3.64
CA TYR A 86 -13.12 -1.23 4.87
C TYR A 86 -12.98 0.30 4.82
N ALA A 87 -13.74 0.99 5.68
CA ALA A 87 -14.28 2.34 5.53
C ALA A 87 -13.74 3.40 6.51
N ASP A 88 -13.84 4.65 6.03
CA ASP A 88 -14.03 5.99 6.63
C ASP A 88 -13.56 6.30 8.06
N GLU A 89 -12.54 7.16 8.14
CA GLU A 89 -12.46 8.37 8.98
C GLU A 89 -11.19 9.18 8.62
N GLU A 90 -11.24 10.52 8.68
CA GLU A 90 -10.18 11.43 8.21
C GLU A 90 -9.43 12.12 9.38
N ARG A 91 -8.08 12.14 9.35
CA ARG A 91 -7.18 12.84 10.28
C ARG A 91 -5.85 13.23 9.62
N GLU A 92 -5.18 14.25 10.16
CA GLU A 92 -3.88 14.81 9.73
C GLU A 92 -2.75 13.76 9.54
N PRO A 93 -1.88 13.90 8.52
CA PRO A 93 -0.94 12.86 8.11
C PRO A 93 0.36 12.78 8.93
N GLY A 94 0.65 11.60 9.47
CA GLY A 94 1.99 11.00 9.53
C GLY A 94 1.92 9.63 8.83
N LEU A 95 3.00 8.87 8.69
CA LEU A 95 2.90 7.43 8.38
C LEU A 95 3.85 6.68 9.31
N TRP A 96 3.35 5.57 9.85
CA TRP A 96 4.01 4.75 10.86
C TRP A 96 3.85 3.29 10.48
N TRP A 97 4.85 2.47 10.84
CA TRP A 97 4.76 1.02 10.69
C TRP A 97 5.07 0.27 11.98
N LEU A 98 4.51 -0.95 12.10
CA LEU A 98 4.73 -1.86 13.21
C LEU A 98 4.79 -3.30 12.71
N SER A 99 5.84 -4.03 13.03
CA SER A 99 5.95 -5.46 12.74
C SER A 99 5.49 -6.31 13.94
N ARG A 100 4.63 -7.30 13.68
CA ARG A 100 4.13 -8.25 14.69
C ARG A 100 4.40 -9.69 14.28
N GLN A 101 4.66 -10.53 15.28
CA GLN A 101 4.54 -11.98 15.19
C GLN A 101 3.34 -12.41 16.04
N CYS A 102 2.31 -12.93 15.38
CA CYS A 102 1.08 -13.38 16.01
C CYS A 102 1.04 -14.91 15.99
N LYS A 103 0.38 -15.51 16.98
CA LYS A 103 -0.07 -16.90 16.89
C LYS A 103 -1.53 -16.88 16.47
N GLU A 104 -1.85 -17.44 15.31
CA GLU A 104 -3.24 -17.58 14.90
C GLU A 104 -3.91 -18.63 15.79
N ALA A 105 -4.72 -18.18 16.75
CA ALA A 105 -5.65 -19.06 17.44
C ALA A 105 -6.87 -19.22 16.55
N GLN A 106 -6.97 -20.32 15.81
CA GLN A 106 -8.25 -20.69 15.21
C GLN A 106 -9.24 -20.91 16.36
N THR A 107 -10.25 -20.04 16.45
CA THR A 107 -11.38 -20.30 17.34
C THR A 107 -12.04 -21.59 16.89
N ASP A 108 -12.08 -22.58 17.77
CA ASP A 108 -12.75 -23.85 17.53
C ASP A 108 -14.18 -23.59 17.02
N ILE A 109 -14.49 -24.07 15.82
CA ILE A 109 -15.87 -24.17 15.37
C ILE A 109 -16.48 -25.34 16.13
N VAL A 110 -17.09 -25.06 17.27
CA VAL A 110 -17.85 -26.07 18.02
C VAL A 110 -19.23 -26.19 17.37
N ALA A 111 -19.33 -27.04 16.37
CA ALA A 111 -20.62 -27.57 15.90
C ALA A 111 -20.88 -28.92 16.61
N PRO A 112 -22.12 -29.25 17.01
CA PRO A 112 -22.43 -30.44 17.81
C PRO A 112 -21.98 -31.79 17.22
N GLU A 113 -21.64 -31.84 15.93
CA GLU A 113 -21.34 -33.07 15.18
C GLU A 113 -19.96 -33.06 14.51
N ILE A 114 -19.17 -31.99 14.64
CA ILE A 114 -17.83 -31.87 14.05
C ILE A 114 -16.84 -31.42 15.12
N GLN A 115 -15.97 -32.33 15.56
CA GLN A 115 -14.79 -32.00 16.35
C GLN A 115 -13.62 -31.79 15.38
N LEU A 116 -13.25 -30.53 15.14
CA LEU A 116 -11.97 -30.22 14.49
C LEU A 116 -10.87 -30.38 15.54
N GLN A 117 -9.78 -31.08 15.19
CA GLN A 117 -8.61 -31.14 16.06
C GLN A 117 -8.01 -29.73 16.22
N PRO A 118 -7.49 -29.37 17.41
CA PRO A 118 -6.85 -28.08 17.60
C PRO A 118 -5.73 -27.93 16.57
N SER A 119 -5.91 -26.99 15.66
CA SER A 119 -4.94 -26.67 14.63
C SER A 119 -3.67 -26.15 15.29
N ILE A 120 -2.52 -26.59 14.78
CA ILE A 120 -1.20 -26.11 15.20
C ILE A 120 -1.23 -24.58 15.08
N ALA A 121 -0.96 -23.87 16.18
CA ALA A 121 -0.81 -22.43 16.15
C ALA A 121 0.23 -22.06 15.09
N VAL A 122 -0.23 -21.43 14.01
CA VAL A 122 0.66 -20.99 12.94
C VAL A 122 1.21 -19.62 13.35
N ASP A 123 2.54 -19.50 13.35
CA ASP A 123 3.19 -18.21 13.50
C ASP A 123 2.91 -17.37 12.25
N GLN A 124 2.19 -16.27 12.44
CA GLN A 124 1.88 -15.30 11.40
C GLN A 124 2.77 -14.07 11.58
N GLN A 125 3.29 -13.54 10.49
CA GLN A 125 3.97 -12.24 10.48
C GLN A 125 3.13 -11.20 9.76
N VAL A 126 3.05 -10.03 10.36
CA VAL A 126 2.23 -8.92 9.88
C VAL A 126 3.01 -7.62 10.03
N VAL A 127 2.98 -6.78 8.99
CA VAL A 127 3.37 -5.37 9.08
C VAL A 127 2.10 -4.54 9.02
N LEU A 128 1.89 -3.72 10.02
CA LEU A 128 0.81 -2.74 10.08
C LEU A 128 1.36 -1.40 9.65
N CYS A 129 0.63 -0.68 8.79
CA CYS A 129 0.92 0.70 8.42
C CYS A 129 -0.28 1.57 8.81
N ALA A 130 -0.03 2.71 9.43
CA ALA A 130 -1.07 3.63 9.90
C ALA A 130 -0.57 5.07 9.87
N SER A 131 -1.48 6.04 9.71
CA SER A 131 -1.06 7.45 9.66
C SER A 131 -0.58 8.00 11.00
N ILE A 132 -1.00 7.38 12.10
CA ILE A 132 -0.53 7.65 13.46
C ILE A 132 -0.42 6.33 14.21
N PRO A 133 0.42 6.22 15.26
CA PRO A 133 0.43 5.05 16.13
C PRO A 133 -0.96 4.82 16.73
N VAL A 134 -1.53 3.63 16.52
CA VAL A 134 -2.87 3.30 17.02
C VAL A 134 -2.84 2.45 18.30
N THR A 135 -1.64 2.13 18.80
CA THR A 135 -1.40 1.42 20.07
C THR A 135 -0.14 1.98 20.73
N GLU A 136 0.10 1.62 22.00
CA GLU A 136 1.31 1.98 22.76
C GLU A 136 2.55 1.10 22.41
N GLU A 137 2.48 0.33 21.33
CA GLU A 137 3.62 -0.48 20.86
C GLU A 137 4.73 0.40 20.25
N ALA A 138 5.88 -0.23 19.95
CA ALA A 138 7.05 0.45 19.39
C ALA A 138 6.90 0.76 17.89
N TRP A 139 5.88 1.55 17.52
CA TRP A 139 5.69 2.06 16.16
C TRP A 139 6.93 2.85 15.70
N GLN A 140 7.37 2.58 14.47
CA GLN A 140 8.47 3.30 13.84
C GLN A 140 7.91 4.35 12.89
N PRO A 141 8.35 5.62 12.98
CA PRO A 141 7.98 6.64 12.02
C PRO A 141 8.72 6.40 10.70
N PHE A 142 8.08 6.70 9.57
CA PHE A 142 8.77 6.78 8.29
C PHE A 142 9.64 8.05 8.24
N LEU A 143 10.80 7.95 7.59
CA LEU A 143 11.59 9.12 7.22
C LEU A 143 11.00 9.80 5.97
N VAL A 144 11.30 11.09 5.81
CA VAL A 144 10.91 11.83 4.60
C VAL A 144 11.51 11.16 3.37
N ASN A 145 10.68 10.91 2.35
CA ASN A 145 11.03 10.23 1.10
C ASN A 145 11.53 8.78 1.27
N GLU A 146 11.20 8.14 2.40
CA GLU A 146 11.49 6.73 2.61
C GLU A 146 10.53 5.85 1.82
N LEU A 147 11.08 4.91 1.05
CA LEU A 147 10.34 3.83 0.42
C LEU A 147 10.71 2.52 1.13
N ILE A 148 9.73 1.90 1.78
CA ILE A 148 9.87 0.53 2.28
C ILE A 148 9.11 -0.42 1.36
N CYS A 149 9.61 -1.63 1.21
CA CYS A 149 8.87 -2.70 0.56
C CYS A 149 8.47 -3.76 1.59
N ILE A 150 7.23 -4.23 1.52
CA ILE A 150 6.71 -5.26 2.42
C ILE A 150 6.32 -6.47 1.59
N SER A 151 6.88 -7.63 1.95
CA SER A 151 6.52 -8.91 1.35
C SER A 151 6.37 -9.98 2.42
N LYS A 152 5.28 -10.75 2.34
CA LYS A 152 4.96 -11.84 3.28
C LYS A 152 5.04 -11.42 4.77
N GLY A 153 4.58 -10.20 5.06
CA GLY A 153 4.55 -9.68 6.43
C GLY A 153 5.92 -9.29 6.98
N ARG A 154 6.90 -9.02 6.11
CA ARG A 154 8.24 -8.51 6.49
C ARG A 154 8.64 -7.35 5.61
N LEU A 155 9.47 -6.47 6.16
CA LEU A 155 10.24 -5.52 5.37
C LEU A 155 11.24 -6.29 4.51
N ILE A 156 11.39 -5.87 3.26
CA ILE A 156 12.45 -6.34 2.37
C ILE A 156 13.29 -5.13 1.97
N ASP A 157 14.61 -5.31 2.01
CA ASP A 157 15.60 -4.35 1.51
C ASP A 157 15.63 -4.33 -0.02
#